data_AF-A0A7Z8ZVQ3-F1
#
_entry.id   AF-A0A7Z8ZVQ3-F1
#
_cell.length_a   1.000
_cell.length_b   1.000
_cell.length_c   1.000
_cell.angle_alpha   90.00
_cell.angle_beta   90.00
_cell.angle_gamma   90.00
#
_symmetry.space_group_name_H-M   'P 1'
#
loop_
_entity.id
_entity.type
_entity.pdbx_description
1 polymer ?
#
loop_
_entity_poly.entity_id
_entity_poly.type
_entity_poly.pdbx_seq_one_letter_code
_entity_poly.pdbx_strand_id
1 'polypeptide(L)'
;MEHSQLTWEEVSQYEEVKGYGQQVWKHQEIYYLVTNEGGIAEQRVVYELPYDLFELLESGERSLGDVHSKLQDGNWPPTEEEKKELEKNAIRKSPTVLIDIPRFREYFTQEELKELIPIAEQQWIDWRGKLPDDYVSPLK
;
A
#
# COMPACT_ATOMS: atom_id res chain seq x y z
N MET A 1 -2.58 17.62 -2.77
CA MET A 1 -2.55 18.80 -3.67
C MET A 1 -3.97 19.04 -4.16
N GLU A 2 -4.32 20.21 -4.68
CA GLU A 2 -5.67 20.43 -5.22
C GLU A 2 -5.81 19.72 -6.59
N HIS A 3 -7.00 19.21 -6.88
CA HIS A 3 -7.34 18.68 -8.21
C HIS A 3 -7.12 19.77 -9.26
N SER A 4 -6.75 19.39 -10.49
CA SER A 4 -6.75 20.37 -11.58
C SER A 4 -8.16 20.90 -11.77
N GLN A 5 -8.30 22.17 -12.16
CA GLN A 5 -9.61 22.73 -12.53
C GLN A 5 -10.13 22.13 -13.86
N LEU A 6 -9.31 21.34 -14.54
CA LEU A 6 -9.63 20.69 -15.81
C LEU A 6 -10.51 19.44 -15.62
N THR A 7 -11.47 19.29 -16.51
CA THR A 7 -12.35 18.12 -16.58
C THR A 7 -11.77 17.01 -17.46
N TRP A 8 -12.29 15.79 -17.29
CA TRP A 8 -11.94 14.68 -18.18
C TRP A 8 -12.30 15.01 -19.64
N GLU A 9 -13.44 15.65 -19.88
CA GLU A 9 -13.90 16.03 -21.20
C GLU A 9 -12.88 16.91 -21.93
N GLU A 10 -12.24 17.83 -21.21
CA GLU A 10 -11.17 18.68 -21.74
C GLU A 10 -9.88 17.88 -22.01
N VAL A 11 -9.41 17.12 -21.02
CA VAL A 11 -8.14 16.38 -21.12
C VAL A 11 -8.19 15.25 -22.15
N SER A 12 -9.37 14.66 -22.38
CA SER A 12 -9.57 13.61 -23.39
C SER A 12 -9.26 14.04 -24.82
N GLN A 13 -9.19 15.36 -25.09
CA GLN A 13 -8.83 15.92 -26.39
C GLN A 13 -7.31 16.11 -26.56
N TYR A 14 -6.51 15.87 -25.51
CA TYR A 14 -5.06 16.02 -25.53
C TYR A 14 -4.35 14.79 -26.13
N GLU A 15 -3.02 14.84 -26.19
CA GLU A 15 -2.23 13.70 -26.67
C GLU A 15 -2.18 12.61 -25.58
N GLU A 16 -2.70 11.42 -25.87
CA GLU A 16 -2.58 10.27 -24.99
C GLU A 16 -1.13 9.73 -25.02
N VAL A 17 -0.49 9.67 -23.85
CA VAL A 17 0.83 9.04 -23.71
C VAL A 17 0.65 7.52 -23.71
N LYS A 18 1.17 6.86 -24.75
CA LYS A 18 1.05 5.41 -24.92
C LYS A 18 1.83 4.67 -23.83
N GLY A 19 1.34 3.47 -23.48
CA GLY A 19 1.92 2.62 -22.44
C GLY A 19 1.23 2.72 -21.07
N TYR A 20 0.35 3.71 -20.87
CA TYR A 20 -0.31 3.97 -19.58
C TYR A 20 -1.84 3.78 -19.61
N GLY A 21 -2.38 3.03 -20.57
CA GLY A 21 -3.79 2.61 -20.57
C GLY A 21 -4.82 3.73 -20.51
N GLN A 22 -4.63 4.83 -21.25
CA GLN A 22 -5.48 6.04 -21.24
C GLN A 22 -5.50 6.81 -19.90
N GLN A 23 -4.48 6.62 -19.06
CA GLN A 23 -4.38 7.34 -17.78
C GLN A 23 -3.43 8.55 -17.86
N VAL A 24 -2.51 8.60 -18.82
CA VAL A 24 -1.55 9.72 -18.93
C VAL A 24 -1.76 10.48 -20.23
N TRP A 25 -1.84 11.79 -20.12
CA TRP A 25 -2.13 12.72 -21.22
C TRP A 25 -1.14 13.87 -21.22
N LYS A 26 -0.89 14.48 -22.37
CA LYS A 26 0.07 15.57 -22.54
C LYS A 26 -0.50 16.73 -23.33
N HIS A 27 -0.29 17.94 -22.83
CA HIS A 27 -0.60 19.18 -23.55
C HIS A 27 0.43 20.26 -23.22
N GLN A 28 1.01 20.89 -24.25
CA GLN A 28 1.94 22.03 -24.08
C GLN A 28 3.05 21.76 -23.03
N GLU A 29 3.68 20.58 -23.11
CA GLU A 29 4.74 20.11 -22.17
C GLU A 29 4.28 19.79 -20.74
N ILE A 30 3.00 19.99 -20.42
CA ILE A 30 2.40 19.57 -19.15
C ILE A 30 1.80 18.17 -19.32
N TYR A 31 2.02 17.32 -18.31
CA TYR A 31 1.42 16.00 -18.24
C TYR A 31 0.23 16.01 -17.29
N TYR A 32 -0.73 15.11 -17.54
CA TYR A 32 -1.93 14.95 -16.75
C TYR A 32 -2.14 13.48 -16.44
N LEU A 33 -2.51 13.19 -15.19
CA LEU A 33 -2.91 11.86 -14.74
C LEU A 33 -4.43 11.84 -14.55
N VAL A 34 -5.09 10.90 -15.23
CA VAL A 34 -6.53 10.65 -15.12
C VAL A 34 -6.77 9.35 -14.37
N THR A 35 -7.55 9.44 -13.29
CA THR A 35 -7.88 8.29 -12.43
C THR A 35 -9.39 8.24 -12.17
N ASN A 36 -9.91 7.06 -11.83
CA ASN A 36 -11.27 6.91 -11.34
C ASN A 36 -11.24 6.89 -9.80
N GLU A 37 -12.00 7.77 -9.16
CA GLU A 37 -12.15 7.84 -7.70
C GLU A 37 -13.61 7.72 -7.30
N GLY A 38 -13.93 7.38 -6.04
CA GLY A 38 -15.31 7.48 -5.53
C GLY A 38 -16.06 6.16 -5.27
N GLY A 39 -15.37 5.02 -5.26
CA GLY A 39 -15.93 3.74 -4.78
C GLY A 39 -17.21 3.33 -5.51
N ILE A 40 -18.38 3.51 -4.87
CA ILE A 40 -19.70 3.17 -5.43
C ILE A 40 -20.10 4.11 -6.59
N ALA A 41 -19.67 5.38 -6.54
CA ALA A 41 -19.93 6.36 -7.58
C ALA A 41 -18.58 6.82 -8.15
N GLU A 42 -18.03 6.03 -9.07
CA GLU A 42 -16.79 6.36 -9.75
C GLU A 42 -16.92 7.66 -10.56
N GLN A 43 -16.03 8.61 -10.30
CA GLN A 43 -15.85 9.84 -11.04
C GLN A 43 -14.43 9.88 -11.62
N ARG A 44 -14.28 10.41 -12.83
CA ARG A 44 -12.97 10.65 -13.42
C ARG A 44 -12.39 11.94 -12.86
N VAL A 45 -11.20 11.82 -12.30
CA VAL A 45 -10.46 12.91 -11.68
C VAL A 45 -9.18 13.15 -12.47
N VAL A 46 -8.89 14.43 -12.72
CA VAL A 46 -7.70 14.88 -13.42
C VAL A 46 -6.74 15.54 -12.43
N TYR A 47 -5.50 15.09 -12.47
CA TYR A 47 -4.38 15.71 -11.77
C TYR A 47 -3.39 16.27 -12.79
N GLU A 48 -2.84 17.44 -12.49
CA GLU A 48 -1.59 17.84 -13.12
C GLU A 48 -0.48 16.91 -12.63
N LEU A 49 0.31 16.38 -13.57
CA LEU A 49 1.40 15.47 -13.33
C LEU A 49 2.72 16.22 -13.59
N PRO A 50 3.42 16.67 -12.54
CA PRO A 50 4.75 17.26 -12.67
C PRO A 50 5.71 16.35 -13.42
N TYR A 51 6.60 16.94 -14.22
CA TYR A 51 7.56 16.20 -15.03
C TYR A 51 8.43 15.25 -14.19
N ASP A 52 8.91 15.68 -13.02
CA ASP A 52 9.70 14.84 -12.12
C ASP A 52 8.94 13.57 -11.67
N LEU A 53 7.62 13.65 -11.49
CA LEU A 53 6.80 12.48 -11.15
C LEU A 53 6.55 11.60 -12.37
N PHE A 54 6.41 12.20 -13.56
CA PHE A 54 6.30 11.46 -14.81
C PHE A 54 7.60 10.70 -15.13
N GLU A 55 8.76 11.29 -14.89
CA GLU A 55 10.06 10.64 -15.10
C GLU A 55 10.21 9.38 -14.23
N LEU A 56 9.74 9.40 -12.99
CA LEU A 56 9.71 8.22 -12.10
C LEU A 56 8.76 7.12 -12.61
N LEU A 57 7.68 7.47 -13.30
CA LEU A 57 6.82 6.50 -13.98
C LEU A 57 7.50 5.90 -15.20
N GLU A 58 8.15 6.74 -16.00
CA GLU A 58 8.84 6.33 -17.22
C GLU A 58 10.06 5.45 -16.93
N SER A 59 10.79 5.75 -15.85
CA SER A 59 11.93 4.93 -15.37
C SER A 59 11.48 3.60 -14.72
N GLY A 60 10.19 3.48 -14.39
CA GLY A 60 9.63 2.32 -13.68
C GLY A 60 9.99 2.29 -12.19
N GLU A 61 10.56 3.36 -11.64
CA GLU A 61 10.83 3.49 -10.20
C GLU A 61 9.55 3.61 -9.37
N ARG A 62 8.49 4.17 -9.96
CA ARG A 62 7.18 4.34 -9.33
C ARG A 62 6.06 3.83 -10.23
N SER A 63 5.01 3.32 -9.59
CA SER A 63 3.79 2.91 -10.29
C SER A 63 2.82 4.08 -10.46
N LEU A 64 1.85 3.95 -11.38
CA LEU A 64 0.75 4.92 -11.50
C LEU A 64 -0.01 5.10 -10.17
N GLY A 65 -0.16 4.02 -9.40
CA GLY A 65 -0.77 4.07 -8.07
C GLY A 65 0.06 4.89 -7.08
N ASP A 66 1.39 4.72 -7.09
CA ASP A 66 2.27 5.46 -6.19
C ASP A 66 2.22 6.97 -6.47
N VAL A 67 2.26 7.33 -7.75
CA VAL A 67 2.18 8.73 -8.20
C VAL A 67 0.80 9.31 -7.92
N HIS A 68 -0.27 8.54 -8.11
CA HIS A 68 -1.62 8.96 -7.73
C HIS A 68 -1.72 9.25 -6.22
N SER A 69 -1.24 8.35 -5.35
CA SER A 69 -1.18 8.61 -3.90
C SER A 69 -0.35 9.86 -3.57
N LYS A 70 0.76 10.06 -4.28
CA LYS A 70 1.61 11.25 -4.08
C LYS A 70 0.90 12.54 -4.44
N LEU A 71 0.12 12.55 -5.51
CA LEU A 71 -0.65 13.71 -5.97
C LEU A 71 -1.84 14.00 -5.05
N GLN A 72 -2.58 12.94 -4.69
CA GLN A 72 -3.77 13.00 -3.85
C GLN A 72 -3.43 13.41 -2.41
N ASP A 73 -2.64 12.60 -1.71
CA ASP A 73 -2.39 12.74 -0.28
C ASP A 73 -1.06 13.41 0.06
N GLY A 74 -0.22 13.72 -0.95
CA GLY A 74 1.11 14.31 -0.74
C GLY A 74 2.17 13.30 -0.29
N ASN A 75 1.80 12.04 -0.09
CA ASN A 75 2.65 10.99 0.46
C ASN A 75 2.87 9.87 -0.54
N TRP A 76 4.07 9.31 -0.55
CA TRP A 76 4.29 8.05 -1.26
C TRP A 76 3.61 6.92 -0.49
N PRO A 77 3.08 5.89 -1.17
CA PRO A 77 2.64 4.70 -0.46
C PRO A 77 3.83 4.08 0.28
N PRO A 78 3.59 3.43 1.43
CA PRO A 78 4.65 2.78 2.17
C PRO A 78 5.30 1.70 1.29
N THR A 79 6.62 1.62 1.36
CA THR A 79 7.40 0.53 0.75
C THR A 79 7.05 -0.81 1.39
N GLU A 80 7.39 -1.92 0.73
CA GLU A 80 7.16 -3.26 1.30
C GLU A 80 7.88 -3.46 2.64
N GLU A 81 9.05 -2.84 2.83
CA GLU A 81 9.77 -2.86 4.10
C GLU A 81 9.04 -2.06 5.19
N GLU A 82 8.54 -0.86 4.88
CA GLU A 82 7.74 -0.06 5.80
C GLU A 82 6.41 -0.75 6.16
N LYS A 83 5.74 -1.38 5.18
CA LYS A 83 4.54 -2.20 5.42
C LYS A 83 4.87 -3.36 6.35
N LYS A 84 5.97 -4.07 6.11
CA LYS A 84 6.42 -5.17 6.97
C LYS A 84 6.70 -4.69 8.40
N GLU A 85 7.36 -3.55 8.59
CA GLU A 85 7.61 -3.00 9.93
C GLU A 85 6.32 -2.52 10.61
N LEU A 86 5.38 -1.94 9.87
CA LEU A 86 4.04 -1.61 10.40
C LEU A 86 3.29 -2.88 10.85
N GLU A 87 3.33 -3.94 10.05
CA GLU A 87 2.74 -5.24 10.41
C GLU A 87 3.43 -5.84 11.64
N LYS A 88 4.77 -5.84 11.71
CA LYS A 88 5.51 -6.27 12.90
C LYS A 88 5.11 -5.48 14.14
N ASN A 89 4.97 -4.16 14.02
CA ASN A 89 4.54 -3.30 15.12
C ASN A 89 3.10 -3.58 15.57
N ALA A 90 2.18 -3.89 14.65
CA ALA A 90 0.83 -4.29 14.99
C ALA A 90 0.82 -5.65 15.72
N ILE A 91 1.60 -6.62 15.24
CA ILE A 91 1.73 -7.95 15.85
C ILE A 91 2.38 -7.87 17.23
N ARG A 92 3.37 -7.00 17.44
CA ARG A 92 3.93 -6.76 18.79
C ARG A 92 2.87 -6.27 19.78
N LYS A 93 1.86 -5.51 19.32
CA LYS A 93 0.73 -5.07 20.16
C LYS A 93 -0.32 -6.17 20.37
N SER A 94 -0.43 -7.12 19.44
CA SER A 94 -1.34 -8.27 19.54
C SER A 94 -0.63 -9.58 19.13
N PRO A 95 0.22 -10.14 20.02
CA PRO A 95 1.06 -11.29 19.67
C PRO A 95 0.27 -12.56 19.33
N THR A 96 -0.97 -12.68 19.79
CA THR A 96 -1.88 -13.81 19.50
C THR A 96 -2.05 -14.09 18.00
N VAL A 97 -1.85 -13.08 17.14
CA VAL A 97 -1.84 -13.22 15.68
C VAL A 97 -0.78 -14.24 15.21
N LEU A 98 0.33 -14.42 15.93
CA LEU A 98 1.36 -15.42 15.62
C LEU A 98 0.88 -16.86 15.87
N ILE A 99 -0.14 -17.05 16.71
CA ILE A 99 -0.78 -18.35 16.95
C ILE A 99 -1.76 -18.67 15.81
N ASP A 100 -2.63 -17.71 15.49
CA ASP A 100 -3.71 -17.85 14.50
C ASP A 100 -3.19 -17.93 13.05
N ILE A 101 -2.16 -17.13 12.73
CA ILE A 101 -1.65 -16.96 11.36
C ILE A 101 -0.13 -17.22 11.35
N PRO A 102 0.30 -18.49 11.20
CA PRO A 102 1.71 -18.87 11.28
C PRO A 102 2.65 -18.20 10.28
N ARG A 103 2.16 -17.80 9.09
CA ARG A 103 2.98 -17.11 8.06
C ARG A 103 3.63 -15.83 8.58
N PHE A 104 3.00 -15.15 9.54
CA PHE A 104 3.55 -13.90 10.08
C PHE A 104 4.80 -14.09 10.94
N ARG A 105 5.11 -15.34 11.33
CA ARG A 105 6.36 -15.68 12.01
C ARG A 105 7.58 -15.41 11.11
N GLU A 106 7.42 -15.47 9.78
CA GLU A 106 8.48 -15.19 8.80
C GLU A 106 8.98 -13.74 8.83
N TYR A 107 8.23 -12.83 9.46
CA TYR A 107 8.63 -11.43 9.56
C TYR A 107 9.60 -11.14 10.71
N PHE A 108 9.75 -12.08 11.62
CA PHE A 108 10.51 -11.91 12.86
C PHE A 108 11.78 -12.75 12.86
N THR A 109 12.81 -12.27 13.54
CA THR A 109 13.98 -13.10 13.84
C THR A 109 13.64 -14.15 14.91
N GLN A 110 14.52 -15.15 15.06
CA GLN A 110 14.34 -16.17 16.09
C GLN A 110 14.38 -15.57 17.51
N GLU A 111 15.16 -14.51 17.73
CA GLU A 111 15.22 -13.77 18.99
C GLU A 111 13.90 -13.07 19.28
N GLU A 112 13.34 -12.36 18.29
CA GLU A 112 12.04 -11.70 18.43
C GLU A 112 10.91 -12.71 18.71
N LEU A 113 10.94 -13.87 18.04
CA LEU A 113 9.96 -14.94 18.28
C LEU A 113 10.10 -15.55 19.69
N LYS A 114 11.31 -15.69 20.22
CA LYS A 114 11.53 -16.19 21.60
C LYS A 114 10.88 -15.28 22.64
N GLU A 115 10.83 -13.99 22.39
CA GLU A 115 10.15 -13.03 23.27
C GLU A 115 8.62 -13.04 23.06
N LEU A 116 8.17 -13.05 21.81
CA LEU A 116 6.75 -12.87 21.48
C LEU A 116 5.90 -14.15 21.63
N ILE A 117 6.44 -15.33 21.30
CA ILE A 117 5.66 -16.58 21.27
C ILE A 117 5.12 -16.96 22.65
N PRO A 118 5.91 -16.93 23.75
CA PRO A 118 5.37 -17.23 25.08
C PRO A 118 4.25 -16.27 25.50
N ILE A 119 4.35 -14.99 25.15
CA ILE A 119 3.31 -13.98 25.41
C ILE A 119 2.06 -14.31 24.60
N ALA A 120 2.22 -14.65 23.33
CA ALA A 120 1.12 -15.00 22.43
C ALA A 120 0.38 -16.26 22.88
N GLU A 121 1.12 -17.31 23.26
CA GLU A 121 0.57 -18.56 23.77
C GLU A 121 -0.24 -18.33 25.06
N GLN A 122 0.32 -17.57 26.01
CA GLN A 122 -0.35 -17.26 27.27
C GLN A 122 -1.63 -16.45 27.03
N GLN A 123 -1.57 -15.36 26.24
CA GLN A 123 -2.75 -14.55 25.92
C GLN A 123 -3.84 -15.37 25.21
N TRP A 124 -3.43 -16.30 24.34
CA TRP A 124 -4.38 -17.19 23.67
C TRP A 124 -5.07 -18.12 24.65
N ILE A 125 -4.31 -18.74 25.57
CA ILE A 125 -4.86 -19.62 26.61
C ILE A 125 -5.78 -18.83 27.54
N ASP A 126 -5.39 -17.62 27.96
CA ASP A 126 -6.21 -16.77 28.82
C ASP A 126 -7.57 -16.44 28.16
N TRP A 127 -7.59 -16.31 26.83
CA TRP A 127 -8.78 -15.99 26.06
C TRP A 127 -9.62 -17.22 25.67
N ARG A 128 -8.99 -18.32 25.24
CA ARG A 128 -9.64 -19.50 24.66
C ARG A 128 -9.59 -20.75 25.54
N GLY A 129 -8.87 -20.71 26.66
CA GLY A 129 -8.67 -21.82 27.60
C GLY A 129 -7.61 -22.84 27.17
N LYS A 130 -7.32 -22.98 25.87
CA LYS A 130 -6.26 -23.84 25.33
C LYS A 130 -5.73 -23.33 23.99
N LEU A 131 -4.51 -23.76 23.62
CA LEU A 131 -3.95 -23.55 22.29
C LEU A 131 -4.75 -24.33 21.22
N PRO A 132 -4.72 -23.90 19.94
CA PRO A 132 -5.29 -24.66 18.83
C PRO A 132 -4.68 -26.06 18.73
N ASP A 133 -5.48 -27.05 18.34
CA ASP A 133 -5.04 -28.46 18.30
C ASP A 133 -3.98 -28.72 17.22
N ASP A 134 -3.94 -27.88 16.18
CA ASP A 134 -2.96 -27.87 15.08
C ASP A 134 -1.77 -26.93 15.32
N TYR A 135 -1.70 -26.30 16.49
CA TYR A 135 -0.62 -25.38 16.82
C TYR A 135 0.72 -26.10 17.01
N VAL A 136 1.72 -25.66 16.25
CA VAL A 136 3.12 -26.06 16.42
C VAL A 136 3.96 -24.83 16.78
N SER A 137 4.62 -24.89 17.94
CA SER A 137 5.50 -23.83 18.42
C SER A 137 6.74 -23.71 17.51
N PRO A 138 7.09 -22.49 17.06
CA PRO A 138 8.23 -22.26 16.17
C PRO A 138 9.60 -22.26 16.89
N LEU A 139 9.61 -22.44 18.22
CA LEU A 139 10.82 -22.40 19.05
C LEU A 139 11.43 -23.80 19.30
N LYS A 140 10.87 -24.85 18.68
CA LYS A 140 11.33 -26.24 18.83
C LYS A 140 12.43 -26.59 17.84
#